data_AF-A0A2J1DTV7-F1
#
_entry.id   AF-A0A2J1DTV7-F1
#
_cell.length_a   1.000
_cell.length_b   1.000
_cell.length_c   1.000
_cell.angle_alpha   90.00
_cell.angle_beta   90.00
_cell.angle_gamma   90.00
#
_symmetry.space_group_name_H-M   'P 1'
#
loop_
_entity.id
_entity.type
_entity.pdbx_description
1 polymer ?
#
loop_
_entity_poly.entity_id
_entity_poly.type
_entity_poly.pdbx_seq_one_letter_code
_entity_poly.pdbx_strand_id
1 'polypeptide(L)'
;MIPPLMKTAFARPVVWHFGSKMKNIGADIALAGMDQRRAHMLARDAAEKLGWTKPVALHTPLLMSLVGGGRMDPVEAKMSKSDPNSAVFLHDKPEDISKKMKNAFCPPEVENNPVLDTMRLIVFP
;
A
#
# COMPACT_ATOMS: atom_id res chain seq x y z
N MET A 1 11.91 -34.41 5.72
CA MET A 1 11.23 -34.72 4.44
C MET A 1 10.17 -33.65 4.22
N ILE A 2 10.42 -32.71 3.30
CA ILE A 2 9.55 -31.55 3.02
C ILE A 2 8.29 -32.08 2.30
N PRO A 3 7.06 -31.87 2.81
CA PRO A 3 5.85 -32.38 2.18
C PRO A 3 5.73 -31.89 0.71
N PRO A 4 5.15 -32.69 -0.20
CA PRO A 4 4.99 -32.29 -1.61
C PRO A 4 4.22 -30.96 -1.80
N LEU A 5 3.36 -30.58 -0.84
CA LEU A 5 2.69 -29.28 -0.74
C LEU A 5 3.63 -28.08 -0.54
N MET A 6 4.81 -28.28 0.03
CA MET A 6 5.79 -27.21 0.20
C MET A 6 6.36 -26.77 -1.15
N LYS A 7 6.51 -27.68 -2.14
CA LYS A 7 7.11 -27.35 -3.44
C LYS A 7 6.35 -26.26 -4.23
N THR A 8 5.03 -26.17 -4.06
CA THR A 8 4.20 -25.14 -4.70
C THR A 8 4.22 -23.80 -3.96
N ALA A 9 4.34 -23.81 -2.62
CA ALA A 9 4.57 -22.60 -1.83
C ALA A 9 5.99 -22.03 -2.03
N PHE A 10 6.99 -22.89 -2.28
CA PHE A 10 8.37 -22.52 -2.61
C PHE A 10 8.53 -21.89 -4.00
N ALA A 11 7.52 -21.94 -4.87
CA ALA A 11 7.61 -21.43 -6.24
C ALA A 11 7.55 -19.89 -6.36
N ARG A 12 7.23 -19.16 -5.27
CA ARG A 12 7.20 -17.70 -5.26
C ARG A 12 8.07 -17.14 -4.13
N PRO A 13 9.30 -16.65 -4.43
CA PRO A 13 10.27 -16.21 -3.43
C PRO A 13 9.72 -15.20 -2.43
N VAL A 14 8.89 -14.26 -2.89
CA VAL A 14 8.30 -13.19 -2.06
C VAL A 14 7.40 -13.74 -0.96
N VAL A 15 6.63 -14.79 -1.24
CA VAL A 15 5.64 -15.37 -0.31
C VAL A 15 6.33 -16.12 0.80
N TRP A 16 7.35 -16.92 0.44
CA TRP A 16 8.11 -17.69 1.41
C TRP A 16 8.83 -16.75 2.37
N HIS A 17 9.49 -15.71 1.86
CA HIS A 17 10.16 -14.72 2.70
C HIS A 17 9.17 -13.96 3.59
N PHE A 18 8.05 -13.51 3.04
CA PHE A 18 7.08 -12.71 3.79
C PHE A 18 6.31 -13.54 4.84
N GLY A 19 5.80 -14.72 4.46
CA GLY A 19 5.09 -15.63 5.37
C GLY A 19 6.00 -16.22 6.45
N SER A 20 7.22 -16.64 6.09
CA SER A 20 8.20 -17.14 7.07
C SER A 20 8.63 -16.03 8.04
N LYS A 21 8.81 -14.80 7.55
CA LYS A 21 9.12 -13.64 8.40
C LYS A 21 7.97 -13.34 9.37
N MET A 22 6.72 -13.33 8.91
CA MET A 22 5.55 -13.12 9.79
C MET A 22 5.44 -14.20 10.86
N LYS A 23 5.70 -15.46 10.51
CA LYS A 23 5.73 -16.55 11.49
C LYS A 23 6.85 -16.36 12.51
N ASN A 24 8.06 -16.03 12.05
CA ASN A 24 9.22 -15.89 12.94
C ASN A 24 9.06 -14.75 13.96
N ILE A 25 8.36 -13.68 13.58
CA ILE A 25 8.06 -12.56 14.49
C ILE A 25 6.75 -12.77 15.28
N GLY A 26 6.02 -13.86 15.05
CA GLY A 26 4.74 -14.13 15.70
C GLY A 26 3.67 -13.08 15.38
N ALA A 27 3.62 -12.57 14.14
CA ALA A 27 2.67 -11.53 13.78
C ALA A 27 1.25 -12.10 13.62
N ASP A 28 0.36 -11.77 14.55
CA ASP A 28 -1.08 -12.04 14.44
C ASP A 28 -1.78 -11.08 13.46
N ILE A 29 -1.21 -9.88 13.26
CA ILE A 29 -1.76 -8.81 12.43
C ILE A 29 -0.71 -8.35 11.41
N ALA A 30 -1.08 -8.36 10.14
CA ALA A 30 -0.31 -7.82 9.03
C ALA A 30 -0.92 -6.48 8.58
N LEU A 31 -0.31 -5.37 9.04
CA LEU A 31 -0.68 -4.01 8.66
C LEU A 31 0.17 -3.54 7.47
N ALA A 32 -0.47 -3.16 6.36
CA ALA A 32 0.22 -2.60 5.20
C ALA A 32 -0.72 -1.75 4.34
N GLY A 33 -0.20 -1.06 3.32
CA GLY A 33 -1.03 -0.39 2.32
C GLY A 33 -1.87 -1.37 1.50
N MET A 34 -2.95 -0.88 0.88
CA MET A 34 -3.82 -1.66 -0.02
C MET A 34 -3.06 -2.30 -1.20
N ASP A 35 -1.89 -1.77 -1.58
CA ASP A 35 -1.00 -2.33 -2.60
C ASP A 35 -0.40 -3.69 -2.21
N GLN A 36 -0.23 -3.96 -0.92
CA GLN A 36 0.30 -5.23 -0.40
C GLN A 36 -0.76 -6.32 -0.19
N ARG A 37 -2.03 -6.04 -0.54
CA ARG A 37 -3.14 -6.98 -0.39
C ARG A 37 -2.87 -8.35 -1.01
N ARG A 38 -2.29 -8.40 -2.22
CA ARG A 38 -1.98 -9.67 -2.90
C ARG A 38 -0.98 -10.52 -2.12
N ALA A 39 0.04 -9.89 -1.52
CA ALA A 39 1.02 -10.59 -0.68
C ALA A 39 0.37 -11.12 0.61
N HIS A 40 -0.49 -10.33 1.25
CA HIS A 40 -1.20 -10.75 2.46
C HIS A 40 -2.17 -11.90 2.21
N MET A 41 -2.95 -11.86 1.11
CA MET A 41 -3.84 -12.96 0.75
C MET A 41 -3.07 -14.25 0.50
N LEU A 42 -1.96 -14.16 -0.24
CA LEU A 42 -1.13 -15.31 -0.54
C LEU A 42 -0.42 -15.88 0.70
N ALA A 43 -0.02 -15.03 1.65
CA ALA A 43 0.50 -15.47 2.93
C ALA A 43 -0.55 -16.19 3.78
N ARG A 44 -1.81 -15.76 3.74
CA ARG A 44 -2.93 -16.43 4.43
C ARG A 44 -3.24 -17.81 3.82
N ASP A 45 -3.25 -17.90 2.49
CA ASP A 45 -3.45 -19.18 1.79
C ASP A 45 -2.31 -20.17 2.09
N ALA A 46 -1.08 -19.67 2.23
CA ALA A 46 0.07 -20.47 2.62
C ALA A 46 -0.02 -20.90 4.09
N ALA A 47 -0.43 -20.01 5.00
CA ALA A 47 -0.58 -20.31 6.42
C ALA A 47 -1.56 -21.47 6.66
N GLU A 48 -2.67 -21.50 5.91
CA GLU A 48 -3.64 -22.62 5.94
C GLU A 48 -3.01 -23.97 5.59
N LYS A 49 -2.24 -24.01 4.50
CA LYS A 49 -1.59 -25.23 4.01
C LYS A 49 -0.44 -25.69 4.91
N LEU A 50 0.17 -24.77 5.64
CA LEU A 50 1.34 -25.01 6.48
C LEU A 50 1.00 -25.19 7.97
N GLY A 51 -0.28 -25.11 8.33
CA GLY A 51 -0.74 -25.21 9.73
C GLY A 51 -0.27 -24.04 10.60
N TRP A 52 -0.04 -22.88 10.00
CA TRP A 52 0.35 -21.66 10.73
C TRP A 52 -0.90 -20.85 11.07
N THR A 53 -0.80 -20.03 12.12
CA THR A 53 -1.83 -19.04 12.44
C THR A 53 -2.04 -18.12 11.23
N LYS A 54 -3.29 -17.98 10.78
CA LYS A 54 -3.65 -17.09 9.68
C LYS A 54 -3.58 -15.64 10.19
N PRO A 55 -2.70 -14.79 9.65
CA PRO A 55 -2.62 -13.40 10.08
C PRO A 55 -3.86 -12.61 9.63
N VAL A 56 -4.33 -11.72 10.49
CA VAL A 56 -5.36 -10.72 10.14
C VAL A 56 -4.70 -9.67 9.26
N ALA A 57 -5.22 -9.48 8.05
CA ALA A 57 -4.71 -8.46 7.14
C ALA A 57 -5.48 -7.15 7.35
N LEU A 58 -4.79 -6.11 7.82
CA LEU A 58 -5.32 -4.75 7.92
C LEU A 58 -4.68 -3.88 6.84
N HIS A 59 -5.50 -3.24 6.02
CA HIS A 59 -5.02 -2.46 4.89
C HIS A 59 -5.36 -0.99 5.06
N THR A 60 -4.35 -0.12 4.95
CA THR A 60 -4.55 1.33 4.94
C THR A 60 -4.84 1.81 3.51
N PRO A 61 -5.70 2.84 3.34
CA PRO A 61 -5.91 3.46 2.04
C PRO A 61 -4.59 4.03 1.50
N LEU A 62 -4.52 4.15 0.18
CA LEU A 62 -3.37 4.74 -0.51
C LEU A 62 -3.70 6.18 -0.85
N LEU A 63 -2.82 7.09 -0.45
CA LEU A 63 -2.95 8.50 -0.78
C LEU A 63 -2.86 8.73 -2.28
N MET A 64 -3.74 9.59 -2.76
CA MET A 64 -3.81 9.98 -4.17
C MET A 64 -2.63 10.86 -4.60
N SER A 65 -2.24 10.77 -5.87
CA SER A 65 -1.28 11.69 -6.52
C SER A 65 -1.82 13.13 -6.53
N LEU A 66 -0.99 14.11 -6.17
CA LEU A 66 -1.35 15.54 -6.21
C LEU A 66 -1.68 16.04 -7.61
N VAL A 67 -1.07 15.47 -8.65
CA VAL A 67 -1.31 15.86 -10.04
C VAL A 67 -2.65 15.31 -10.55
N GLY A 68 -3.34 14.48 -9.75
CA GLY A 68 -4.47 13.68 -10.17
C GLY A 68 -4.01 12.42 -10.90
N GLY A 69 -4.95 11.51 -11.14
CA GLY A 69 -4.73 10.31 -11.94
C GLY A 69 -5.90 10.13 -12.89
N GLY A 70 -5.62 9.78 -14.15
CA GLY A 70 -6.67 9.41 -15.08
C GLY A 70 -7.50 8.26 -14.51
N ARG A 71 -8.82 8.26 -14.73
CA ARG A 71 -9.74 7.17 -14.35
C ARG A 71 -9.30 5.78 -14.84
N MET A 72 -8.34 5.72 -15.78
CA MET A 72 -7.88 4.51 -16.45
C MET A 72 -6.69 3.82 -15.78
N ASP A 73 -5.82 4.51 -15.02
CA ASP A 73 -4.59 3.92 -14.47
C ASP A 73 -4.44 4.12 -12.94
N PRO A 74 -4.79 3.12 -12.12
CA PRO A 74 -4.68 3.20 -10.66
C PRO A 74 -3.22 3.25 -10.15
N VAL A 75 -2.22 3.13 -11.03
CA VAL A 75 -0.80 3.31 -10.70
C VAL A 75 -0.44 4.80 -10.75
N GLU A 76 -0.96 5.54 -11.73
CA GLU A 76 -0.77 7.00 -11.86
C GLU A 76 -1.56 7.78 -10.80
N ALA A 77 -2.68 7.21 -10.33
CA ALA A 77 -3.48 7.79 -9.27
C ALA A 77 -2.82 7.75 -7.87
N LYS A 78 -1.66 7.10 -7.71
CA LYS A 78 -0.94 6.98 -6.44
C LYS A 78 0.21 7.97 -6.38
N MET A 79 0.49 8.52 -5.21
CA MET A 79 1.74 9.26 -5.00
C MET A 79 2.95 8.39 -5.37
N SER A 80 3.85 8.92 -6.19
CA SER A 80 5.04 8.21 -6.67
C SER A 80 6.31 9.00 -6.37
N LYS A 81 7.41 8.31 -6.05
CA LYS A 81 8.73 8.95 -5.94
C LYS A 81 9.28 9.40 -7.31
N SER A 82 8.76 8.84 -8.40
CA SER A 82 9.20 9.10 -9.77
C SER A 82 8.82 10.49 -10.27
N ASP A 83 7.70 11.06 -9.82
CA ASP A 83 7.31 12.44 -10.12
C ASP A 83 7.35 13.29 -8.85
N PRO A 84 8.33 14.20 -8.70
CA PRO A 84 8.46 15.06 -7.53
C PRO A 84 7.28 16.00 -7.30
N ASN A 85 6.50 16.32 -8.34
CA ASN A 85 5.32 17.17 -8.23
C ASN A 85 4.06 16.38 -7.85
N SER A 86 4.08 15.06 -8.00
CA SER A 86 2.96 14.17 -7.66
C SER A 86 2.80 13.92 -6.16
N ALA A 87 3.78 14.31 -5.34
CA ALA A 87 3.81 13.97 -3.92
C ALA A 87 4.43 15.07 -3.05
N VAL A 88 3.93 15.17 -1.81
CA VAL A 88 4.62 15.88 -0.72
C VAL A 88 5.57 14.90 -0.03
N PHE A 89 6.84 15.28 0.07
CA PHE A 89 7.85 14.50 0.78
C PHE A 89 8.10 15.05 2.18
N LEU A 90 8.56 14.17 3.08
CA LEU A 90 8.86 14.52 4.48
C LEU A 90 9.91 15.65 4.61
N HIS A 91 10.77 15.82 3.63
CA HIS A 91 11.87 16.78 3.62
C HIS A 91 11.62 17.98 2.70
N ASP A 92 10.39 18.14 2.18
CA ASP A 92 10.02 19.33 1.42
C ASP A 92 10.03 20.57 2.34
N LYS A 93 10.50 21.70 1.81
CA LYS A 93 10.43 22.98 2.53
C LYS A 93 9.01 23.54 2.50
N PRO A 94 8.63 24.42 3.46
CA PRO A 94 7.29 25.02 3.49
C PRO A 94 6.87 25.70 2.17
N GLU A 95 7.82 26.32 1.47
CA GLU A 95 7.59 26.97 0.17
C GLU A 95 7.27 25.94 -0.92
N ASP A 96 7.96 24.81 -0.93
CA ASP A 96 7.76 23.72 -1.89
C ASP A 96 6.41 23.03 -1.64
N ILE A 97 6.06 22.78 -0.38
CA ILE A 97 4.74 22.24 0.00
C ILE A 97 3.64 23.18 -0.48
N SER A 98 3.78 24.48 -0.19
CA SER A 98 2.80 25.49 -0.62
C SER A 98 2.64 25.54 -2.13
N LYS A 99 3.74 25.42 -2.88
CA LYS A 99 3.73 25.38 -4.35
C LYS A 99 3.06 24.12 -4.88
N LYS A 100 3.39 22.94 -4.33
CA LYS A 100 2.79 21.66 -4.73
C LYS A 100 1.29 21.63 -4.45
N MET A 101 0.86 22.08 -3.27
CA MET A 101 -0.56 22.14 -2.90
C MET A 101 -1.36 23.13 -3.76
N LYS A 102 -0.77 24.28 -4.13
CA LYS A 102 -1.42 25.23 -5.06
C LYS A 102 -1.62 24.66 -6.46
N ASN A 103 -0.72 23.79 -6.91
CA ASN A 103 -0.77 23.16 -8.23
C ASN A 103 -1.49 21.81 -8.21
N ALA A 104 -1.94 21.34 -7.05
CA ALA A 104 -2.62 20.06 -6.93
C ALA A 104 -3.97 20.08 -7.63
N PHE A 105 -4.36 18.94 -8.19
CA PHE A 105 -5.66 18.75 -8.80
C PHE A 105 -6.76 18.86 -7.72
N CYS A 106 -7.64 19.85 -7.83
CA CYS A 106 -8.72 20.09 -6.88
C CYS A 106 -10.00 20.46 -7.64
N PRO A 107 -10.71 19.46 -8.20
CA PRO A 107 -11.99 19.70 -8.87
C PRO A 107 -13.08 20.05 -7.84
N PRO A 108 -14.20 20.67 -8.26
CA PRO A 108 -15.33 20.94 -7.38
C PRO A 108 -16.01 19.66 -6.87
N GLU A 109 -15.84 18.54 -7.56
CA GLU A 109 -16.31 17.23 -7.13
C GLU A 109 -15.48 16.66 -5.97
N VAL A 110 -16.13 15.85 -5.13
CA VAL A 110 -15.47 15.16 -4.00
C VAL A 110 -14.68 13.94 -4.46
N GLU A 111 -15.17 13.25 -5.49
CA GLU A 111 -14.54 12.03 -5.98
C GLU A 111 -13.26 12.33 -6.75
N ASN A 112 -12.21 11.53 -6.49
CA ASN A 112 -10.89 11.67 -7.11
C ASN A 112 -10.23 13.04 -6.87
N ASN A 113 -10.52 13.66 -5.72
CA ASN A 113 -9.90 14.92 -5.31
C ASN A 113 -8.74 14.64 -4.32
N PRO A 114 -7.46 14.70 -4.77
CA PRO A 114 -6.31 14.40 -3.92
C PRO A 114 -6.12 15.38 -2.76
N VAL A 115 -6.61 16.62 -2.88
CA VAL A 115 -6.57 17.58 -1.77
C VAL A 115 -7.52 17.14 -0.65
N LEU A 116 -8.76 16.77 -1.00
CA LEU A 116 -9.72 16.26 -0.01
C LEU A 116 -9.29 14.91 0.59
N ASP A 117 -8.68 14.04 -0.22
CA ASP A 117 -8.11 12.77 0.24
C ASP A 117 -7.01 13.00 1.29
N THR A 118 -6.09 13.93 1.02
CA THR A 118 -5.03 14.34 1.96
C THR A 118 -5.63 14.90 3.25
N MET A 119 -6.67 15.75 3.15
CA MET A 119 -7.34 16.31 4.32
C MET A 119 -7.98 15.21 5.18
N ARG A 120 -8.65 14.24 4.56
CA ARG A 120 -9.32 13.14 5.26
C ARG A 120 -8.35 12.13 5.88
N LEU A 121 -7.25 11.82 5.21
CA LEU A 121 -6.34 10.75 5.64
C LEU A 121 -5.19 11.22 6.53
N ILE A 122 -4.87 12.52 6.51
CA ILE A 122 -3.72 13.07 7.25
C ILE A 122 -4.16 14.15 8.25
N VAL A 123 -4.95 15.13 7.82
CA VAL A 123 -5.30 16.29 8.67
C VAL A 123 -6.42 15.94 9.66
N PHE A 124 -7.40 15.17 9.21
CA PHE A 124 -8.56 14.73 10.00
C PHE A 124 -8.69 13.19 10.01
N PRO A 125 -7.71 12.46 10.58
CA PRO A 125 -7.67 11.00 10.56
C PRO A 125 -8.75 10.33 11.41
#